data_AF-A0A8S1HMN3-F1
#
_entry.id   AF-A0A8S1HMN3-F1
#
_cell.length_a   1.000
_cell.length_b   1.000
_cell.length_c   1.000
_cell.angle_alpha   90.00
_cell.angle_beta   90.00
_cell.angle_gamma   90.00
#
_symmetry.space_group_name_H-M   'P 1'
#
loop_
_entity.id
_entity.type
_entity.pdbx_description
1 polymer ?
#
loop_
_entity_poly.entity_id
_entity_poly.type
_entity_poly.pdbx_seq_one_letter_code
_entity_poly.pdbx_strand_id
1 'polypeptide(L)'
;MEADHKAFAIKDLVDDLLTEADGFESYMFKVGSYNAAVGAPFQLPYENDTMALLILSTPDMFDVSFRKWIVGKSQKFDTFEEMEDSISSPIQSFLDDRLYSVQEKLKEIDANHELIHDYSMTPQRRPRILMQTCGHVAGAAFYYQPAHVNDEEWPPRGKMGPNLKFIGLSLHPVFGGHFAFRSVFIFPNVKIPQFEESVPRSLLSSLNEVRTALEKFNYSWKDSGFRDFGGPKRRYSPTQMEFFGRPVSERWEVLRRVFASGEDVKNRKTMTTRATTSRLLSRLVREPARQPLGPSATSQARPGPALRRPQAKMAGPV
;
A
#
# COMPACT_ATOMS: atom_id res chain seq x y z
N MET A 1 -28.90 0.28 -9.00
CA MET A 1 -28.81 1.75 -9.23
C MET A 1 -28.20 2.47 -8.03
N GLU A 2 -28.86 2.61 -6.88
CA GLU A 2 -28.29 3.36 -5.73
C GLU A 2 -27.07 2.67 -5.08
N ALA A 3 -27.11 1.35 -4.92
CA ALA A 3 -25.98 0.58 -4.40
C ALA A 3 -24.76 0.61 -5.34
N ASP A 4 -24.99 0.52 -6.66
CA ASP A 4 -23.93 0.62 -7.67
C ASP A 4 -23.28 2.01 -7.64
N HIS A 5 -24.08 3.08 -7.50
CA HIS A 5 -23.55 4.44 -7.35
C HIS A 5 -22.66 4.60 -6.11
N LYS A 6 -23.04 4.03 -4.97
CA LYS A 6 -22.19 4.06 -3.76
C LYS A 6 -20.87 3.29 -3.97
N ALA A 7 -20.91 2.15 -4.66
CA ALA A 7 -19.73 1.36 -4.96
C ALA A 7 -18.73 2.12 -5.85
N PHE A 8 -19.21 2.75 -6.93
CA PHE A 8 -18.36 3.55 -7.80
C PHE A 8 -17.83 4.81 -7.11
N ALA A 9 -18.64 5.50 -6.29
CA ALA A 9 -18.16 6.64 -5.51
C ALA A 9 -17.06 6.26 -4.51
N ILE A 10 -17.16 5.07 -3.88
CA ILE A 10 -16.10 4.54 -3.02
C ILE A 10 -14.83 4.28 -3.82
N LYS A 11 -14.96 3.65 -5.00
CA LYS A 11 -13.81 3.37 -5.87
C LYS A 11 -13.13 4.66 -6.32
N ASP A 12 -13.89 5.63 -6.79
CA ASP A 12 -13.37 6.93 -7.25
C ASP A 12 -12.64 7.66 -6.12
N LEU A 13 -13.19 7.67 -4.91
CA LEU A 13 -12.53 8.24 -3.73
C LEU A 13 -11.19 7.56 -3.43
N VAL A 14 -11.13 6.22 -3.54
CA VAL A 14 -9.89 5.47 -3.31
C VAL A 14 -8.87 5.78 -4.40
N ASP A 15 -9.28 5.83 -5.67
CA ASP A 15 -8.40 6.14 -6.80
C ASP A 15 -7.85 7.58 -6.74
N ASP A 16 -8.65 8.54 -6.28
CA ASP A 16 -8.23 9.93 -6.06
C ASP A 16 -7.14 10.05 -4.97
N LEU A 17 -7.18 9.18 -3.96
CA LEU A 17 -6.21 9.16 -2.85
C LEU A 17 -5.00 8.27 -3.12
N LEU A 18 -5.19 7.21 -3.93
CA LEU A 18 -4.19 6.22 -4.32
C LEU A 18 -4.04 6.22 -5.85
N THR A 19 -3.56 7.33 -6.38
CA THR A 19 -3.47 7.55 -7.82
C THR A 19 -2.44 6.65 -8.51
N GLU A 20 -2.62 6.42 -9.81
CA GLU A 20 -1.63 5.75 -10.66
C GLU A 20 -0.27 6.47 -10.67
N ALA A 21 -0.28 7.81 -10.60
CA ALA A 21 0.93 8.64 -10.54
C ALA A 21 1.71 8.46 -9.23
N ASP A 22 1.02 8.08 -8.16
CA ASP A 22 1.62 7.68 -6.89
C ASP A 22 1.94 6.18 -6.84
N GLY A 23 1.63 5.46 -7.91
CA GLY A 23 1.97 4.07 -8.10
C GLY A 23 1.00 3.07 -7.49
N PHE A 24 -0.29 3.39 -7.46
CA PHE A 24 -1.33 2.46 -7.01
C PHE A 24 -2.38 2.25 -8.09
N GLU A 25 -3.02 1.09 -8.04
CA GLU A 25 -4.22 0.79 -8.82
C GLU A 25 -5.23 0.08 -7.92
N SER A 26 -6.52 0.30 -8.16
CA SER A 26 -7.61 -0.37 -7.46
C SER A 26 -8.52 -1.16 -8.42
N TYR A 27 -8.95 -2.35 -7.98
CA TYR A 27 -9.78 -3.27 -8.76
C TYR A 27 -10.94 -3.79 -7.93
N MET A 28 -12.15 -3.49 -8.37
CA MET A 28 -13.38 -3.93 -7.68
C MET A 28 -13.69 -5.38 -8.04
N PHE A 29 -14.19 -6.16 -7.08
CA PHE A 29 -14.67 -7.53 -7.28
C PHE A 29 -15.71 -7.92 -6.23
N LYS A 30 -16.48 -8.97 -6.52
CA LYS A 30 -17.43 -9.57 -5.57
C LYS A 30 -16.73 -10.57 -4.67
N VAL A 31 -17.04 -10.56 -3.38
CA VAL A 31 -16.53 -11.59 -2.45
C VAL A 31 -16.91 -13.00 -2.90
N GLY A 32 -18.09 -13.18 -3.51
CA GLY A 32 -18.54 -14.45 -4.08
C GLY A 32 -17.61 -14.98 -5.17
N SER A 33 -17.08 -14.12 -6.04
CA SER A 33 -16.12 -14.49 -7.09
C SER A 33 -14.82 -15.03 -6.49
N TYR A 34 -14.33 -14.41 -5.42
CA TYR A 34 -13.18 -14.92 -4.66
C TYR A 34 -13.50 -16.24 -3.95
N ASN A 35 -14.64 -16.33 -3.23
CA ASN A 35 -15.04 -17.52 -2.48
C ASN A 35 -15.23 -18.76 -3.36
N ALA A 36 -15.71 -18.56 -4.60
CA ALA A 36 -15.83 -19.63 -5.60
C ALA A 36 -14.47 -20.12 -6.12
N ALA A 37 -13.42 -19.29 -6.03
CA ALA A 37 -12.08 -19.60 -6.53
C ALA A 37 -11.12 -20.17 -5.45
N VAL A 38 -11.55 -20.24 -4.18
CA VAL A 38 -10.73 -20.73 -3.07
C VAL A 38 -11.39 -21.90 -2.33
N GLY A 39 -10.56 -22.71 -1.67
CA GLY A 39 -11.05 -23.77 -0.78
C GLY A 39 -11.68 -23.22 0.51
N ALA A 40 -12.57 -24.01 1.12
CA ALA A 40 -13.37 -23.64 2.29
C ALA A 40 -12.62 -22.89 3.42
N PRO A 41 -11.37 -23.26 3.81
CA PRO A 41 -10.67 -22.52 4.86
C PRO A 41 -10.47 -21.04 4.53
N PHE A 42 -10.27 -20.69 3.26
CA PHE A 42 -9.96 -19.35 2.79
C PHE A 42 -11.19 -18.54 2.39
N GLN A 43 -12.39 -19.11 2.47
CA GLN A 43 -13.62 -18.37 2.18
C GLN A 43 -13.82 -17.25 3.20
N LEU A 44 -14.20 -16.08 2.70
CA LEU A 44 -14.52 -14.91 3.51
C LEU A 44 -15.99 -14.99 3.94
N PRO A 45 -16.32 -14.67 5.20
CA PRO A 45 -17.66 -14.83 5.77
C PRO A 45 -18.60 -13.67 5.40
N TYR A 46 -18.72 -13.36 4.11
CA TYR A 46 -19.59 -12.30 3.59
C TYR A 46 -20.50 -12.83 2.49
N GLU A 47 -21.60 -12.12 2.24
CA GLU A 47 -22.52 -12.44 1.14
C GLU A 47 -21.81 -12.32 -0.23
N ASN A 48 -22.24 -13.11 -1.20
CA ASN A 48 -21.57 -13.23 -2.49
C ASN A 48 -21.46 -11.91 -3.26
N ASP A 49 -22.47 -11.04 -3.17
CA ASP A 49 -22.52 -9.75 -3.83
C ASP A 49 -21.84 -8.62 -3.05
N THR A 50 -21.21 -8.92 -1.91
CA THR A 50 -20.46 -7.94 -1.12
C THR A 50 -19.30 -7.37 -1.94
N MET A 51 -19.21 -6.04 -2.00
CA MET A 51 -18.12 -5.33 -2.67
C MET A 51 -16.80 -5.53 -1.93
N ALA A 52 -15.76 -5.84 -2.70
CA ALA A 52 -14.38 -5.75 -2.27
C ALA A 52 -13.56 -4.94 -3.29
N LEU A 53 -12.50 -4.29 -2.82
CA LEU A 53 -11.60 -3.47 -3.61
C LEU A 53 -10.15 -3.88 -3.34
N LEU A 54 -9.53 -4.51 -4.33
CA LEU A 54 -8.12 -4.89 -4.32
C LEU A 54 -7.26 -3.68 -4.62
N ILE A 55 -6.22 -3.47 -3.81
CA ILE A 55 -5.18 -2.46 -4.00
C ILE A 55 -3.88 -3.15 -4.36
N LEU A 56 -3.25 -2.72 -5.45
CA LEU A 56 -1.90 -3.12 -5.82
C LEU A 56 -0.99 -1.90 -5.97
N SER A 57 0.32 -2.12 -5.81
CA SER A 57 1.34 -1.12 -6.05
C SER A 57 2.11 -1.41 -7.33
N THR A 58 2.36 -0.38 -8.13
CA THR A 58 3.15 -0.37 -9.36
C THR A 58 4.58 0.14 -9.07
N PRO A 59 5.49 0.24 -10.06
CA PRO A 59 6.86 0.72 -9.84
C PRO A 59 6.95 2.06 -9.09
N ASP A 60 6.11 3.03 -9.46
CA ASP A 60 6.17 4.40 -8.92
C ASP A 60 5.83 4.47 -7.43
N MET A 61 5.21 3.43 -6.85
CA MET A 61 4.96 3.41 -5.41
C MET A 61 6.28 3.52 -4.65
N PHE A 62 7.32 2.84 -5.12
CA PHE A 62 8.64 2.92 -4.50
C PHE A 62 9.40 4.18 -4.94
N ASP A 63 9.55 4.35 -6.26
CA ASP A 63 10.45 5.37 -6.83
C ASP A 63 9.92 6.80 -6.64
N VAL A 64 8.59 6.97 -6.49
CA VAL A 64 7.92 8.27 -6.31
C VAL A 64 7.36 8.40 -4.90
N SER A 65 6.33 7.64 -4.55
CA SER A 65 5.55 7.87 -3.32
C SER A 65 6.33 7.55 -2.06
N PHE A 66 6.93 6.37 -2.00
CA PHE A 66 7.74 5.93 -0.88
C PHE A 66 8.97 6.80 -0.74
N ARG A 67 9.67 7.13 -1.84
CA ARG A 67 10.79 8.08 -1.83
C ARG A 67 10.41 9.42 -1.20
N LYS A 68 9.29 10.03 -1.60
CA LYS A 68 8.79 11.28 -0.99
C LYS A 68 8.51 11.10 0.50
N TRP A 69 7.88 9.99 0.89
CA TRP A 69 7.56 9.69 2.27
C TRP A 69 8.82 9.54 3.13
N ILE A 70 9.83 8.81 2.65
CA ILE A 70 11.05 8.59 3.42
C ILE A 70 11.89 9.87 3.55
N VAL A 71 11.92 10.73 2.51
CA VAL A 71 12.48 12.10 2.60
C VAL A 71 11.72 12.95 3.63
N GLY A 72 10.39 12.84 3.67
CA GLY A 72 9.56 13.55 4.64
C GLY A 72 9.80 13.06 6.07
N LYS A 73 10.00 11.74 6.27
CA LYS A 73 10.33 11.18 7.58
C LYS A 73 11.73 11.59 8.02
N SER A 74 12.72 11.60 7.14
CA SER A 74 14.09 11.99 7.49
C SER A 74 14.22 13.44 7.97
N GLN A 75 13.24 14.31 7.69
CA GLN A 75 13.20 15.68 8.22
C GLN A 75 12.75 15.75 9.69
N LYS A 76 12.24 14.64 10.25
CA LYS A 76 11.72 14.55 11.62
C LYS A 76 12.71 13.89 12.59
N PHE A 77 13.85 13.41 12.09
CA PHE A 77 14.90 12.75 12.86
C PHE A 77 16.21 13.53 12.68
N ASP A 78 17.06 13.53 13.70
CA ASP A 78 18.33 14.26 13.65
C ASP A 78 19.37 13.51 12.80
N THR A 79 19.32 12.17 12.81
CA THR A 79 20.20 11.30 12.01
C THR A 79 19.44 10.22 11.25
N PHE A 80 20.11 9.61 10.27
CA PHE A 80 19.54 8.48 9.52
C PHE A 80 19.41 7.24 10.39
N GLU A 81 20.37 7.03 11.29
CA GLU A 81 20.41 5.93 12.24
C GLU A 81 19.22 5.98 13.20
N GLU A 82 18.87 7.16 13.72
CA GLU A 82 17.69 7.34 14.58
C GLU A 82 16.39 6.99 13.85
N MET A 83 16.28 7.38 12.58
CA MET A 83 15.13 7.03 11.74
C MET A 83 15.05 5.52 11.49
N GLU A 84 16.18 4.88 11.18
CA GLU A 84 16.29 3.43 10.97
C GLU A 84 15.88 2.65 12.22
N ASP A 85 16.35 3.06 13.40
CA ASP A 85 15.98 2.46 14.68
C ASP A 85 14.50 2.65 15.02
N SER A 86 13.91 3.78 14.61
CA SER A 86 12.51 4.13 14.88
C SER A 86 11.53 3.46 13.91
N ILE A 87 11.98 3.06 12.71
CA ILE A 87 11.12 2.53 11.65
C ILE A 87 11.63 1.13 11.25
N SER A 88 11.10 0.10 11.90
CA SER A 88 11.54 -1.28 11.63
C SER A 88 11.15 -1.78 10.23
N SER A 89 9.98 -1.38 9.73
CA SER A 89 9.41 -1.87 8.46
C SER A 89 8.97 -0.71 7.56
N PRO A 90 9.88 -0.04 6.85
CA PRO A 90 9.59 1.23 6.18
C PRO A 90 8.50 1.12 5.11
N ILE A 91 8.42 0.01 4.38
CA ILE A 91 7.33 -0.22 3.40
C ILE A 91 5.98 -0.37 4.09
N GLN A 92 5.91 -1.10 5.22
CA GLN A 92 4.66 -1.26 5.95
C GLN A 92 4.23 0.07 6.57
N SER A 93 5.13 0.78 7.25
CA SER A 93 4.82 2.10 7.83
C SER A 93 4.39 3.13 6.79
N PHE A 94 4.99 3.11 5.59
CA PHE A 94 4.54 3.94 4.47
C PHE A 94 3.12 3.57 4.03
N LEU A 95 2.84 2.28 3.83
CA LEU A 95 1.51 1.82 3.41
C LEU A 95 0.46 2.11 4.47
N ASP A 96 0.79 1.97 5.76
CA ASP A 96 -0.09 2.30 6.88
C ASP A 96 -0.45 3.79 6.87
N ASP A 97 0.55 4.69 6.72
CA ASP A 97 0.30 6.14 6.62
C ASP A 97 -0.59 6.48 5.41
N ARG A 98 -0.38 5.82 4.26
CA ARG A 98 -1.18 6.02 3.05
C ARG A 98 -2.61 5.51 3.21
N LEU A 99 -2.78 4.30 3.70
CA LEU A 99 -4.09 3.67 3.88
C LEU A 99 -4.86 4.28 5.05
N TYR A 100 -4.20 4.84 6.06
CA TYR A 100 -4.86 5.61 7.11
C TYR A 100 -5.66 6.78 6.52
N SER A 101 -5.05 7.53 5.60
CA SER A 101 -5.72 8.66 4.93
C SER A 101 -6.97 8.23 4.15
N VAL A 102 -6.91 7.06 3.51
CA VAL A 102 -8.05 6.44 2.80
C VAL A 102 -9.14 6.06 3.78
N GLN A 103 -8.79 5.37 4.87
CA GLN A 103 -9.76 4.94 5.89
C GLN A 103 -10.49 6.13 6.53
N GLU A 104 -9.80 7.24 6.79
CA GLU A 104 -10.43 8.46 7.31
C GLU A 104 -11.47 9.02 6.33
N LYS A 105 -11.15 9.07 5.03
CA LYS A 105 -12.10 9.53 4.01
C LYS A 105 -13.28 8.57 3.80
N LEU A 106 -13.05 7.27 3.91
CA LEU A 106 -14.13 6.27 3.87
C LEU A 106 -15.09 6.42 5.07
N LYS A 107 -14.57 6.77 6.26
CA LYS A 107 -15.42 7.06 7.43
C LYS A 107 -16.28 8.31 7.22
N GLU A 108 -15.75 9.35 6.58
CA GLU A 108 -16.51 10.59 6.28
C GLU A 108 -17.77 10.33 5.43
N ILE A 109 -17.77 9.28 4.60
CA ILE A 109 -18.91 8.91 3.74
C ILE A 109 -19.71 7.70 4.25
N ASP A 110 -19.53 7.32 5.52
CA ASP A 110 -20.17 6.15 6.16
C ASP A 110 -20.04 4.87 5.31
N ALA A 111 -18.83 4.63 4.81
CA ALA A 111 -18.45 3.40 4.13
C ALA A 111 -17.79 2.45 5.14
N ASN A 112 -18.61 1.72 5.90
CA ASN A 112 -18.14 0.65 6.79
C ASN A 112 -17.31 -0.36 6.00
N HIS A 113 -16.09 -0.65 6.49
CA HIS A 113 -15.13 -1.50 5.78
C HIS A 113 -14.25 -2.32 6.73
N GLU A 114 -13.75 -3.43 6.20
CA GLU A 114 -12.62 -4.16 6.75
C GLU A 114 -11.42 -4.02 5.80
N LEU A 115 -10.22 -3.83 6.38
CA LEU A 115 -8.97 -3.80 5.64
C LEU A 115 -8.15 -5.06 5.94
N ILE A 116 -7.75 -5.78 4.88
CA ILE A 116 -6.88 -6.97 4.99
C ILE A 116 -5.64 -6.77 4.12
N HIS A 117 -4.45 -6.80 4.73
CA HIS A 117 -3.17 -6.67 4.02
C HIS A 117 -2.64 -8.01 3.50
N ASP A 118 -1.70 -7.97 2.55
CA ASP A 118 -1.01 -9.14 2.00
C ASP A 118 -0.25 -9.95 3.06
N TYR A 119 0.26 -9.27 4.09
CA TYR A 119 0.92 -9.89 5.24
C TYR A 119 -0.01 -10.29 6.39
N SER A 120 -1.32 -10.08 6.26
CA SER A 120 -2.27 -10.40 7.34
C SER A 120 -2.42 -11.91 7.50
N MET A 121 -2.17 -12.42 8.71
CA MET A 121 -2.27 -13.84 9.04
C MET A 121 -3.25 -14.09 10.20
N THR A 122 -3.85 -15.28 10.23
CA THR A 122 -4.54 -15.78 11.42
C THR A 122 -3.52 -16.19 12.49
N PRO A 123 -3.94 -16.44 13.75
CA PRO A 123 -3.03 -16.93 14.80
C PRO A 123 -2.29 -18.23 14.42
N GLN A 124 -2.86 -19.04 13.53
CA GLN A 124 -2.26 -20.28 13.00
C GLN A 124 -1.34 -20.03 11.78
N ARG A 125 -0.90 -18.79 11.57
CA ARG A 125 -0.01 -18.37 10.46
C ARG A 125 -0.57 -18.63 9.06
N ARG A 126 -1.89 -18.76 8.93
CA ARG A 126 -2.57 -18.87 7.64
C ARG A 126 -2.84 -17.47 7.08
N PRO A 127 -2.58 -17.19 5.80
CA PRO A 127 -2.99 -15.91 5.20
C PRO A 127 -4.49 -15.69 5.36
N ARG A 128 -4.90 -14.48 5.76
CA ARG A 128 -6.32 -14.12 5.90
C ARG A 128 -7.02 -14.03 4.53
N ILE A 129 -6.27 -13.70 3.48
CA ILE A 129 -6.77 -13.59 2.11
C ILE A 129 -5.68 -14.02 1.11
N LEU A 130 -6.08 -14.64 -0.01
CA LEU A 130 -5.17 -15.06 -1.07
C LEU A 130 -5.10 -14.00 -2.18
N MET A 131 -4.14 -13.10 -2.07
CA MET A 131 -4.03 -11.92 -2.95
C MET A 131 -3.92 -12.25 -4.45
N GLN A 132 -3.23 -13.32 -4.82
CA GLN A 132 -3.12 -13.74 -6.22
C GLN A 132 -4.46 -14.16 -6.81
N THR A 133 -5.31 -14.80 -5.99
CA THR A 133 -6.69 -15.12 -6.36
C THR A 133 -7.52 -13.86 -6.49
N CYS A 134 -7.42 -12.91 -5.54
CA CYS A 134 -8.08 -11.60 -5.66
C CYS A 134 -7.70 -10.90 -6.97
N GLY A 135 -6.41 -10.83 -7.29
CA GLY A 135 -5.94 -10.22 -8.53
C GLY A 135 -6.45 -10.90 -9.80
N HIS A 136 -6.65 -12.21 -9.75
CA HIS A 136 -7.21 -12.96 -10.86
C HIS A 136 -8.71 -12.67 -11.04
N VAL A 137 -9.50 -12.85 -9.98
CA VAL A 137 -10.96 -12.71 -10.06
C VAL A 137 -11.38 -11.25 -10.28
N ALA A 138 -10.58 -10.28 -9.83
CA ALA A 138 -10.82 -8.86 -10.07
C ALA A 138 -10.37 -8.37 -11.47
N GLY A 139 -9.76 -9.25 -12.28
CA GLY A 139 -9.26 -8.91 -13.61
C GLY A 139 -7.93 -8.17 -13.66
N ALA A 140 -7.29 -7.92 -12.51
CA ALA A 140 -6.06 -7.14 -12.41
C ALA A 140 -4.84 -7.85 -13.03
N ALA A 141 -4.66 -9.13 -12.72
CA ALA A 141 -3.49 -9.89 -13.17
C ALA A 141 -3.82 -11.36 -13.35
N PHE A 142 -3.34 -11.96 -14.44
CA PHE A 142 -3.54 -13.39 -14.66
C PHE A 142 -2.67 -14.20 -13.69
N TYR A 143 -3.26 -15.17 -13.00
CA TYR A 143 -2.60 -15.98 -11.98
C TYR A 143 -2.26 -17.35 -12.57
N TYR A 144 -0.98 -17.55 -12.85
CA TYR A 144 -0.45 -18.82 -13.32
C TYR A 144 -0.18 -19.71 -12.12
N GLN A 145 -0.87 -20.85 -12.08
CA GLN A 145 -0.73 -21.83 -11.00
C GLN A 145 0.08 -23.03 -11.47
N PRO A 146 0.85 -23.68 -10.58
CA PRO A 146 1.55 -24.91 -10.93
C PRO A 146 0.61 -25.99 -11.49
N ALA A 147 -0.62 -26.04 -10.97
CA ALA A 147 -1.67 -26.94 -11.45
C ALA A 147 -2.05 -26.74 -12.92
N HIS A 148 -1.74 -25.59 -13.55
CA HIS A 148 -2.03 -25.35 -14.97
C HIS A 148 -1.04 -26.03 -15.92
N VAL A 149 0.13 -26.49 -15.45
CA VAL A 149 1.18 -27.08 -16.29
C VAL A 149 0.92 -28.56 -16.62
N ASN A 150 0.03 -29.23 -15.88
CA ASN A 150 -0.42 -30.61 -16.12
C ASN A 150 0.71 -31.62 -16.37
N ASP A 151 1.72 -31.63 -15.49
CA ASP A 151 2.87 -32.53 -15.54
C ASP A 151 3.11 -33.10 -14.13
N GLU A 152 3.01 -34.42 -13.95
CA GLU A 152 3.10 -35.07 -12.63
C GLU A 152 4.53 -35.06 -12.05
N GLU A 153 5.55 -34.92 -12.91
CA GLU A 153 6.95 -34.86 -12.51
C GLU A 153 7.39 -33.42 -12.18
N TRP A 154 6.49 -32.45 -12.37
CA TRP A 154 6.74 -31.03 -12.19
C TRP A 154 5.73 -30.38 -11.22
N PRO A 155 6.17 -29.54 -10.25
CA PRO A 155 7.53 -29.05 -10.03
C PRO A 155 8.45 -30.09 -9.35
N PRO A 156 9.76 -30.07 -9.64
CA PRO A 156 10.70 -31.01 -9.05
C PRO A 156 10.77 -30.86 -7.52
N ARG A 157 10.63 -31.99 -6.83
CA ARG A 157 10.66 -32.06 -5.36
C ARG A 157 12.06 -31.74 -4.82
N GLY A 158 12.14 -31.14 -3.64
CA GLY A 158 13.40 -30.94 -2.91
C GLY A 158 14.30 -29.79 -3.39
N LYS A 159 13.89 -28.99 -4.41
CA LYS A 159 14.65 -27.81 -4.86
C LYS A 159 14.45 -26.56 -4.00
N MET A 160 13.43 -26.54 -3.14
CA MET A 160 13.13 -25.38 -2.28
C MET A 160 13.58 -25.65 -0.84
N GLY A 161 13.92 -24.57 -0.13
CA GLY A 161 14.29 -24.64 1.28
C GLY A 161 13.16 -25.15 2.19
N PRO A 162 13.47 -25.47 3.45
CA PRO A 162 12.48 -25.98 4.41
C PRO A 162 11.31 -24.98 4.56
N ASN A 163 10.09 -25.52 4.66
CA ASN A 163 8.84 -24.76 4.78
C ASN A 163 8.46 -23.88 3.58
N LEU A 164 9.19 -23.96 2.46
CA LEU A 164 8.81 -23.29 1.22
C LEU A 164 8.01 -24.26 0.32
N LYS A 165 6.99 -23.72 -0.34
CA LYS A 165 6.19 -24.42 -1.34
C LYS A 165 6.42 -23.78 -2.69
N PHE A 166 6.36 -24.60 -3.75
CA PHE A 166 6.35 -24.08 -5.11
C PHE A 166 4.99 -23.42 -5.36
N ILE A 167 4.99 -22.10 -5.51
CA ILE A 167 3.78 -21.28 -5.59
C ILE A 167 3.58 -20.70 -6.98
N GLY A 168 2.35 -20.25 -7.26
CA GLY A 168 2.02 -19.59 -8.51
C GLY A 168 2.54 -18.16 -8.62
N LEU A 169 2.39 -17.56 -9.78
CA LEU A 169 2.83 -16.20 -10.10
C LEU A 169 1.69 -15.44 -10.80
N SER A 170 1.46 -14.20 -10.39
CA SER A 170 0.55 -13.29 -11.10
C SER A 170 1.36 -12.36 -12.00
N LEU A 171 0.91 -12.17 -13.24
CA LEU A 171 1.50 -11.20 -14.18
C LEU A 171 0.48 -10.15 -14.59
N HIS A 172 0.84 -8.88 -14.40
CA HIS A 172 0.04 -7.71 -14.77
C HIS A 172 0.22 -7.36 -16.25
N PRO A 173 -0.83 -6.99 -16.99
CA PRO A 173 -0.75 -6.68 -18.42
C PRO A 173 0.16 -5.51 -18.78
N VAL A 174 0.46 -4.62 -17.83
CA VAL A 174 1.37 -3.47 -18.03
C VAL A 174 2.75 -3.71 -17.43
N PHE A 175 2.80 -4.38 -16.26
CA PHE A 175 4.02 -4.42 -15.43
C PHE A 175 4.68 -5.80 -15.42
N GLY A 176 4.09 -6.84 -16.03
CA GLY A 176 4.57 -8.20 -15.83
C GLY A 176 4.54 -8.53 -14.34
N GLY A 177 5.67 -8.91 -13.75
CA GLY A 177 5.82 -9.09 -12.30
C GLY A 177 6.34 -7.85 -11.55
N HIS A 178 6.48 -6.69 -12.19
CA HIS A 178 6.92 -5.42 -11.56
C HIS A 178 5.77 -4.70 -10.84
N PHE A 179 5.09 -5.44 -9.97
CA PHE A 179 4.04 -4.92 -9.11
C PHE A 179 3.94 -5.80 -7.84
N ALA A 180 3.09 -5.42 -6.90
CA ALA A 180 2.72 -6.27 -5.76
C ALA A 180 1.31 -5.95 -5.29
N PHE A 181 0.53 -6.97 -4.94
CA PHE A 181 -0.71 -6.79 -4.20
C PHE A 181 -0.41 -6.28 -2.80
N ARG A 182 -1.26 -5.39 -2.27
CA ARG A 182 -1.03 -4.74 -0.97
C ARG A 182 -2.14 -4.99 0.00
N SER A 183 -3.37 -4.74 -0.40
CA SER A 183 -4.50 -4.81 0.53
C SER A 183 -5.80 -5.04 -0.20
N VAL A 184 -6.80 -5.50 0.54
CA VAL A 184 -8.19 -5.58 0.10
C VAL A 184 -9.05 -4.85 1.12
N PHE A 185 -9.85 -3.91 0.64
CA PHE A 185 -10.98 -3.39 1.40
C PHE A 185 -12.20 -4.27 1.12
N ILE A 186 -12.94 -4.65 2.16
CA ILE A 186 -14.23 -5.33 2.06
C ILE A 186 -15.27 -4.38 2.63
N PHE A 187 -16.40 -4.19 1.93
CA PHE A 187 -17.46 -3.28 2.33
C PHE A 187 -18.76 -4.07 2.60
N PRO A 188 -18.97 -4.60 3.82
CA PRO A 188 -20.06 -5.54 4.12
C PRO A 188 -21.45 -5.02 3.75
N ASN A 189 -21.64 -3.71 3.84
CA ASN A 189 -22.90 -3.01 3.62
C ASN A 189 -23.09 -2.52 2.18
N VAL A 190 -22.14 -2.77 1.28
CA VAL A 190 -22.19 -2.36 -0.13
C VAL A 190 -22.31 -3.60 -1.00
N LYS A 191 -23.44 -3.72 -1.70
CA LYS A 191 -23.75 -4.84 -2.59
C LYS A 191 -23.63 -4.42 -4.04
N ILE A 192 -23.01 -5.27 -4.86
CA ILE A 192 -22.76 -5.05 -6.29
C ILE A 192 -23.21 -6.27 -7.12
N PRO A 193 -24.49 -6.70 -7.04
CA PRO A 193 -24.96 -7.95 -7.65
C PRO A 193 -24.88 -7.94 -9.19
N GLN A 194 -24.96 -6.76 -9.81
CA GLN A 194 -24.89 -6.59 -11.27
C GLN A 194 -23.47 -6.28 -11.76
N PHE A 195 -22.48 -6.17 -10.87
CA PHE A 195 -21.11 -5.92 -11.29
C PHE A 195 -20.50 -7.18 -11.89
N GLU A 196 -19.91 -7.02 -13.07
CA GLU A 196 -19.19 -8.07 -13.78
C GLU A 196 -17.70 -7.74 -13.78
N GLU A 197 -16.90 -8.61 -13.18
CA GLU A 197 -15.45 -8.47 -13.18
C GLU A 197 -14.88 -8.64 -14.59
N SER A 198 -13.84 -7.87 -14.89
CA SER A 198 -13.07 -8.08 -16.12
C SER A 198 -12.31 -9.40 -16.06
N VAL A 199 -12.22 -10.09 -17.20
CA VAL A 199 -11.38 -11.30 -17.30
C VAL A 199 -9.90 -10.89 -17.36
N PRO A 200 -9.04 -11.42 -16.49
CA PRO A 200 -7.62 -11.07 -16.51
C PRO A 200 -6.97 -11.54 -17.80
N ARG A 201 -6.11 -10.69 -18.38
CA ARG A 201 -5.43 -11.00 -19.66
C ARG A 201 -4.30 -12.00 -19.45
N SER A 202 -4.38 -13.18 -20.09
CA SER A 202 -3.23 -14.08 -20.22
C SER A 202 -2.15 -13.44 -21.12
N LEU A 203 -0.91 -13.49 -20.66
CA LEU A 203 0.28 -12.93 -21.30
C LEU A 203 1.22 -14.01 -21.84
N LEU A 204 1.18 -15.21 -21.26
CA LEU A 204 2.02 -16.34 -21.64
C LEU A 204 1.22 -17.28 -22.55
N SER A 205 1.83 -17.66 -23.66
CA SER A 205 1.16 -18.33 -24.78
C SER A 205 1.36 -19.85 -24.80
N SER A 206 2.29 -20.37 -24.00
CA SER A 206 2.60 -21.81 -23.96
C SER A 206 2.83 -22.32 -22.54
N LEU A 207 2.56 -23.61 -22.32
CA LEU A 207 2.85 -24.28 -21.04
C LEU A 207 4.34 -24.22 -20.67
N ASN A 208 5.23 -24.26 -21.66
CA ASN A 208 6.67 -24.14 -21.43
C ASN A 208 7.07 -22.75 -20.91
N GLU A 209 6.44 -21.70 -21.45
CA GLU A 209 6.64 -20.33 -20.98
C GLU A 209 6.12 -20.15 -19.55
N VAL A 210 4.93 -20.68 -19.25
CA VAL A 210 4.37 -20.72 -17.89
C VAL A 210 5.30 -21.45 -16.92
N ARG A 211 5.81 -22.62 -17.32
CA ARG A 211 6.76 -23.43 -16.54
C ARG A 211 8.02 -22.61 -16.23
N THR A 212 8.63 -22.01 -17.25
CA THR A 212 9.86 -21.23 -17.11
C THR A 212 9.64 -20.01 -16.20
N ALA A 213 8.50 -19.31 -16.32
CA ALA A 213 8.16 -18.19 -15.46
C ALA A 213 8.03 -18.61 -13.98
N LEU A 214 7.35 -19.73 -13.72
CA LEU A 214 7.15 -20.26 -12.38
C LEU A 214 8.45 -20.78 -11.77
N GLU A 215 9.32 -21.42 -12.54
CA GLU A 215 10.66 -21.82 -12.09
C GLU A 215 11.53 -20.62 -11.76
N LYS A 216 11.55 -19.60 -12.64
CA LYS A 216 12.28 -18.34 -12.38
C LYS A 216 11.78 -17.66 -11.11
N PHE A 217 10.48 -17.64 -10.89
CA PHE A 217 9.90 -17.08 -9.66
C PHE A 217 10.31 -17.88 -8.42
N ASN A 218 10.16 -19.21 -8.43
CA ASN A 218 10.39 -20.01 -7.23
C ASN A 218 11.89 -20.26 -6.93
N TYR A 219 12.75 -20.33 -7.95
CA TYR A 219 14.16 -20.68 -7.80
C TYR A 219 15.13 -19.50 -7.91
N SER A 220 14.70 -18.39 -8.52
CA SER A 220 15.60 -17.27 -8.84
C SER A 220 15.00 -15.90 -8.57
N TRP A 221 13.96 -15.76 -7.74
CA TRP A 221 13.27 -14.47 -7.51
C TRP A 221 14.17 -13.27 -7.19
N LYS A 222 15.34 -13.49 -6.58
CA LYS A 222 16.30 -12.44 -6.26
C LYS A 222 16.87 -11.73 -7.48
N ASP A 223 16.94 -12.41 -8.64
CA ASP A 223 17.40 -11.82 -9.91
C ASP A 223 16.33 -10.93 -10.56
N SER A 224 15.09 -10.94 -10.05
CA SER A 224 13.92 -10.24 -10.60
C SER A 224 13.56 -10.59 -12.07
N GLY A 225 14.21 -11.56 -12.70
CA GLY A 225 14.00 -11.93 -14.10
C GLY A 225 12.61 -12.50 -14.37
N PHE A 226 11.96 -13.12 -13.36
CA PHE A 226 10.57 -13.56 -13.46
C PHE A 226 9.58 -12.41 -13.71
N ARG A 227 9.97 -11.17 -13.40
CA ARG A 227 9.11 -9.99 -13.58
C ARG A 227 8.99 -9.55 -15.04
N ASP A 228 9.92 -9.98 -15.89
CA ASP A 228 9.99 -9.56 -17.29
C ASP A 228 9.15 -10.43 -18.24
N PHE A 229 8.54 -11.51 -17.73
CA PHE A 229 7.60 -12.32 -18.49
C PHE A 229 6.36 -11.50 -18.89
N GLY A 230 5.90 -11.68 -20.13
CA GLY A 230 4.81 -10.90 -20.73
C GLY A 230 5.22 -9.54 -21.31
N GLY A 231 6.51 -9.19 -21.30
CA GLY A 231 7.02 -7.97 -21.95
C GLY A 231 6.54 -6.68 -21.29
N PRO A 232 6.90 -6.42 -20.02
CA PRO A 232 6.38 -5.28 -19.26
C PRO A 232 6.76 -3.95 -19.90
N LYS A 233 5.80 -3.03 -19.97
CA LYS A 233 5.97 -1.66 -20.48
C LYS A 233 6.68 -0.75 -19.47
N ARG A 234 6.50 -1.05 -18.18
CA ARG A 234 7.06 -0.31 -17.05
C ARG A 234 7.62 -1.30 -16.04
N ARG A 235 8.79 -0.98 -15.48
CA ARG A 235 9.60 -1.87 -14.65
C ARG A 235 10.01 -1.18 -13.36
N TYR A 236 10.32 -1.97 -12.34
CA TYR A 236 11.02 -1.48 -11.16
C TYR A 236 12.39 -0.89 -11.55
N SER A 237 12.79 0.20 -10.89
CA SER A 237 14.15 0.73 -11.04
C SER A 237 15.20 -0.27 -10.54
N PRO A 238 16.47 -0.14 -10.97
CA PRO A 238 17.56 -0.95 -10.41
C PRO A 238 17.63 -0.86 -8.88
N THR A 239 17.40 0.32 -8.31
CA THR A 239 17.37 0.55 -6.87
C THR A 239 16.22 -0.19 -6.19
N GLN A 240 15.02 -0.15 -6.78
CA GLN A 240 13.86 -0.87 -6.26
C GLN A 240 14.06 -2.38 -6.31
N MET A 241 14.66 -2.90 -7.40
CA MET A 241 15.01 -4.32 -7.51
C MET A 241 16.06 -4.74 -6.49
N GLU A 242 17.10 -3.92 -6.28
CA GLU A 242 18.11 -4.15 -5.23
C GLU A 242 17.46 -4.16 -3.84
N PHE A 243 16.60 -3.18 -3.55
CA PHE A 243 15.91 -3.07 -2.27
C PHE A 243 15.07 -4.31 -1.96
N PHE A 244 14.26 -4.79 -2.91
CA PHE A 244 13.41 -5.97 -2.69
C PHE A 244 14.16 -7.30 -2.81
N GLY A 245 15.28 -7.33 -3.52
CA GLY A 245 16.16 -8.50 -3.62
C GLY A 245 16.95 -8.81 -2.34
N ARG A 246 17.12 -7.80 -1.46
CA ARG A 246 17.82 -7.92 -0.18
C ARG A 246 16.92 -8.38 0.98
N PRO A 247 17.47 -9.10 1.97
CA PRO A 247 16.82 -9.33 3.27
C PRO A 247 16.41 -8.02 3.94
N VAL A 248 15.31 -8.04 4.71
CA VAL A 248 14.74 -6.83 5.35
C VAL A 248 15.77 -6.04 6.16
N SER A 249 16.64 -6.73 6.90
CA SER A 249 17.71 -6.14 7.71
C SER A 249 18.77 -5.37 6.91
N GLU A 250 18.89 -5.61 5.60
CA GLU A 250 19.89 -4.98 4.73
C GLU A 250 19.29 -3.88 3.85
N ARG A 251 17.97 -3.66 3.92
CA ARG A 251 17.26 -2.72 3.04
C ARG A 251 17.54 -1.26 3.36
N TRP A 252 17.79 -0.94 4.63
CA TRP A 252 18.14 0.41 5.06
C TRP A 252 19.45 0.90 4.46
N GLU A 253 20.40 0.00 4.17
CA GLU A 253 21.65 0.35 3.50
C GLU A 253 21.40 0.89 2.08
N VAL A 254 20.46 0.28 1.34
CA VAL A 254 20.08 0.74 0.00
C VAL A 254 19.51 2.16 0.08
N LEU A 255 18.62 2.40 1.03
CA LEU A 255 18.04 3.72 1.26
C LEU A 255 19.15 4.73 1.60
N ARG A 256 20.07 4.39 2.51
CA ARG A 256 21.17 5.26 2.91
C ARG A 256 21.99 5.75 1.72
N ARG A 257 22.28 4.91 0.72
CA ARG A 257 23.00 5.31 -0.50
C ARG A 257 22.21 6.28 -1.37
N VAL A 258 20.90 6.04 -1.53
CA VAL A 258 20.00 6.94 -2.26
C VAL A 258 19.97 8.32 -1.58
N PHE A 259 20.04 8.37 -0.26
CA PHE A 259 20.06 9.62 0.50
C PHE A 259 21.42 10.30 0.56
N ALA A 260 22.51 9.54 0.69
CA ALA A 260 23.88 10.06 0.78
C ALA A 260 24.37 10.63 -0.56
N SER A 261 23.87 10.13 -1.70
CA SER A 261 24.27 10.56 -3.05
C SER A 261 23.77 11.96 -3.44
N GLY A 262 22.99 12.64 -2.59
CA GLY A 262 22.94 14.10 -2.59
C GLY A 262 22.22 14.78 -3.76
N GLU A 263 21.39 14.08 -4.54
CA GLU A 263 20.47 14.76 -5.48
C GLU A 263 19.51 15.71 -4.74
N ASP A 264 19.16 15.39 -3.49
CA ASP A 264 18.27 16.22 -2.65
C ASP A 264 19.02 17.22 -1.74
N VAL A 265 20.35 17.14 -1.62
CA VAL A 265 21.16 18.15 -0.90
C VAL A 265 21.29 19.44 -1.74
N LYS A 266 21.21 19.34 -3.08
CA LYS A 266 21.25 20.51 -3.96
C LYS A 266 19.98 21.38 -3.86
N ASN A 267 18.81 20.77 -3.61
CA ASN A 267 17.56 21.50 -3.33
C ASN A 267 17.51 22.12 -1.92
N ARG A 268 18.40 21.67 -1.02
CA ARG A 268 18.54 22.20 0.35
C ARG A 268 19.06 23.65 0.38
N LYS A 269 19.69 24.14 -0.70
CA LYS A 269 20.16 25.54 -0.81
C LYS A 269 19.18 26.48 -1.52
N THR A 270 18.32 25.97 -2.40
CA THR A 270 17.40 26.76 -3.23
C THR A 270 16.07 27.07 -2.53
N MET A 271 15.59 26.20 -1.64
CA MET A 271 14.36 26.49 -0.86
C MET A 271 14.59 27.49 0.29
N THR A 272 15.73 27.45 0.94
CA THR A 272 16.07 28.35 2.07
C THR A 272 16.22 29.81 1.61
N THR A 273 16.71 30.03 0.38
CA THR A 273 16.80 31.38 -0.21
C THR A 273 15.42 31.94 -0.55
N ARG A 274 14.50 31.14 -1.13
CA ARG A 274 13.12 31.58 -1.48
C ARG A 274 12.25 31.87 -0.26
N ALA A 275 12.37 31.09 0.82
CA ALA A 275 11.60 31.31 2.04
C ALA A 275 11.99 32.63 2.76
N THR A 276 13.24 33.06 2.61
CA THR A 276 13.76 34.29 3.25
C THR A 276 13.32 35.56 2.49
N THR A 277 13.25 35.51 1.15
CA THR A 277 12.78 36.64 0.33
C THR A 277 11.27 36.86 0.45
N SER A 278 10.48 35.78 0.57
CA SER A 278 9.02 35.87 0.72
C SER A 278 8.59 36.47 2.08
N ARG A 279 9.34 36.20 3.16
CA ARG A 279 9.10 36.80 4.49
C ARG A 279 9.48 38.28 4.61
N LEU A 280 10.35 38.78 3.75
CA LEU A 280 10.72 40.21 3.72
C LEU A 280 9.69 41.05 2.95
N LEU A 281 9.10 40.50 1.88
CA LEU A 281 8.08 41.20 1.09
C LEU A 281 6.72 41.32 1.80
N SER A 282 6.36 40.36 2.66
CA SER A 282 5.09 40.41 3.42
C SER A 282 5.10 41.36 4.62
N ARG A 283 6.27 41.87 5.03
CA ARG A 283 6.40 42.88 6.10
C ARG A 283 6.38 44.33 5.61
N LEU A 284 6.44 44.57 4.30
CA LEU A 284 6.49 45.92 3.72
C LEU A 284 5.13 46.47 3.25
N VAL A 285 4.05 45.71 3.39
CA VAL A 285 2.71 46.15 2.97
C VAL A 285 1.70 45.86 4.07
N ARG A 286 1.54 46.80 5.02
CA ARG A 286 0.28 47.13 5.74
C ARG A 286 0.50 48.17 6.84
N GLU A 287 0.27 49.43 6.49
CA GLU A 287 -0.37 50.49 7.31
C GLU A 287 -0.99 51.48 6.30
N PRO A 288 -2.17 52.10 6.55
CA PRO A 288 -2.45 52.98 7.71
C PRO A 288 -3.90 52.81 8.24
N ALA A 289 -4.53 53.54 9.17
CA ALA A 289 -4.26 54.69 10.07
C ALA A 289 -5.21 54.57 11.30
N ARG A 290 -4.83 55.18 12.42
CA ARG A 290 -5.62 55.40 13.66
C ARG A 290 -6.67 56.51 13.51
N GLN A 291 -7.78 56.47 14.29
CA GLN A 291 -8.20 57.50 15.30
C GLN A 291 -9.58 57.22 16.00
N PRO A 292 -10.00 57.91 17.11
CA PRO A 292 -10.24 57.26 18.43
C PRO A 292 -11.57 57.63 19.19
N LEU A 293 -11.62 57.28 20.51
CA LEU A 293 -12.55 57.65 21.62
C LEU A 293 -13.74 56.67 21.84
N GLY A 294 -14.16 56.21 23.03
CA GLY A 294 -13.94 56.52 24.46
C GLY A 294 -14.72 55.49 25.35
N PRO A 295 -14.83 55.65 26.69
CA PRO A 295 -14.75 54.53 27.66
C PRO A 295 -16.05 54.19 28.46
N SER A 296 -16.14 52.97 29.02
CA SER A 296 -16.82 52.59 30.30
C SER A 296 -16.62 51.08 30.55
N ALA A 297 -15.84 50.61 31.53
CA ALA A 297 -16.08 50.45 32.99
C ALA A 297 -16.55 49.03 33.40
N THR A 298 -15.75 48.40 34.30
CA THR A 298 -16.11 47.38 35.34
C THR A 298 -16.67 46.01 34.87
N SER A 299 -16.40 44.83 35.45
CA SER A 299 -16.00 44.38 36.79
C SER A 299 -15.58 42.88 36.73
N GLN A 300 -14.61 42.48 37.57
CA GLN A 300 -14.47 41.25 38.41
C GLN A 300 -15.29 39.97 38.05
N ALA A 301 -14.89 38.70 38.27
CA ALA A 301 -13.92 38.04 39.14
C ALA A 301 -13.70 36.57 38.67
N ARG A 302 -12.60 35.96 39.10
CA ARG A 302 -12.37 34.49 39.26
C ARG A 302 -12.40 34.18 40.76
N PRO A 303 -12.69 32.95 41.25
CA PRO A 303 -11.71 31.84 41.25
C PRO A 303 -12.28 30.39 41.15
N GLY A 304 -11.38 29.41 40.94
CA GLY A 304 -11.65 27.94 40.86
C GLY A 304 -11.92 27.27 42.22
N PRO A 305 -11.43 26.05 42.56
CA PRO A 305 -10.68 25.05 41.79
C PRO A 305 -11.09 23.55 42.04
N ALA A 306 -10.31 22.62 41.44
CA ALA A 306 -9.89 21.30 41.93
C ALA A 306 -10.87 20.09 41.93
N LEU A 307 -10.41 18.98 41.33
CA LEU A 307 -10.09 17.74 42.04
C LEU A 307 -9.27 16.74 41.18
N ARG A 308 -8.36 16.05 41.88
CA ARG A 308 -7.34 15.10 41.40
C ARG A 308 -7.88 13.66 41.37
N ARG A 309 -7.37 12.85 40.42
CA ARG A 309 -6.80 11.44 40.43
C ARG A 309 -7.36 10.38 41.42
N PRO A 310 -7.26 9.05 41.17
CA PRO A 310 -6.15 8.30 40.51
C PRO A 310 -6.55 7.16 39.52
N GLN A 311 -5.72 6.83 38.53
CA GLN A 311 -4.80 5.66 38.46
C GLN A 311 -5.30 4.33 39.07
N ALA A 312 -5.47 3.31 38.22
CA ALA A 312 -5.24 1.91 38.56
C ALA A 312 -4.55 1.19 37.39
N LYS A 313 -3.29 0.77 37.65
CA LYS A 313 -2.58 -0.31 36.97
C LYS A 313 -3.14 -1.64 37.48
N MET A 314 -3.25 -2.67 36.63
CA MET A 314 -2.98 -4.10 36.92
C MET A 314 -3.05 -4.84 35.57
N ALA A 315 -1.92 -5.30 35.03
CA ALA A 315 -1.32 -6.63 35.24
C ALA A 315 -1.91 -7.68 34.27
N GLY A 316 -1.08 -8.19 33.34
CA GLY A 316 -1.24 -9.55 32.81
C GLY A 316 -0.78 -10.58 33.85
N PRO A 317 -0.32 -11.79 33.49
CA PRO A 317 -0.42 -12.53 32.23
C PRO A 317 -0.98 -13.96 32.41
N VAL A 318 -1.32 -14.66 31.32
CA VAL A 318 -0.93 -16.05 30.99
C VAL A 318 -0.94 -16.18 29.47
#